data_AF-A0A532AVQ7-F1
#
_entry.id   AF-A0A532AVQ7-F1
#
_cell.length_a   1.000
_cell.length_b   1.000
_cell.length_c   1.000
_cell.angle_alpha   90.00
_cell.angle_beta   90.00
_cell.angle_gamma   90.00
#
_symmetry.space_group_name_H-M   'P 1'
#
loop_
_entity.id
_entity.type
_entity.pdbx_description
1 polymer ?
#
loop_
_entity_poly.entity_id
_entity_poly.type
_entity_poly.pdbx_seq_one_letter_code
_entity_poly.pdbx_strand_id
1 'polypeptide(L)'
;QRRIGLLTELKDTNVRLADVSARLRAASQKLQPTGAAALPLPVAGERIQAEVTIVRKVDEEWRKQPAQEDTEVMPGDTIEVRFSSALENAATR
;
A
#
# COMPACT_ATOMS: atom_id res chain seq x y z
N GLN A 1 -23.41 20.80 -35.16
CA GLN A 1 -21.95 20.69 -35.38
C GLN A 1 -21.14 20.75 -34.07
N ARG A 2 -21.40 21.64 -33.11
CA ARG A 2 -20.64 21.77 -31.84
C ARG A 2 -20.65 20.52 -30.93
N ARG A 3 -21.81 19.86 -30.78
CA ARG A 3 -21.97 18.63 -29.96
C ARG A 3 -21.14 17.45 -30.49
N ILE A 4 -21.02 17.31 -31.82
CA ILE A 4 -20.24 16.24 -32.45
C ILE A 4 -18.75 16.45 -32.16
N GLY A 5 -18.26 17.69 -32.27
CA GLY A 5 -16.87 18.02 -31.94
C GLY A 5 -16.50 17.69 -30.48
N LEU A 6 -17.36 18.03 -29.53
CA LEU A 6 -17.13 17.71 -28.11
C LEU A 6 -17.11 16.20 -27.84
N LEU A 7 -17.94 15.42 -28.53
CA LEU A 7 -17.94 13.95 -28.40
C LEU A 7 -16.66 13.34 -29.01
N THR A 8 -16.16 13.90 -30.11
CA THR A 8 -14.88 13.50 -30.69
C THR A 8 -13.72 13.82 -29.75
N GLU A 9 -13.69 15.01 -29.18
CA GLU A 9 -12.65 15.45 -28.24
C GLU A 9 -12.65 14.61 -26.96
N LEU A 10 -13.83 14.27 -26.43
CA LEU A 10 -13.98 13.35 -25.30
C LEU A 10 -13.41 11.95 -25.64
N LYS A 11 -13.76 11.42 -26.81
CA LYS A 11 -13.25 10.12 -27.28
C LYS A 11 -11.72 10.15 -27.39
N ASP A 12 -11.15 11.16 -28.01
CA ASP A 12 -9.70 11.29 -28.18
C ASP A 12 -8.99 11.45 -26.84
N THR A 13 -9.59 12.18 -25.90
CA THR A 13 -9.06 12.33 -24.54
C THR A 13 -9.07 11.00 -23.79
N ASN A 14 -10.14 10.21 -23.91
CA ASN A 14 -10.22 8.87 -23.30
C ASN A 14 -9.18 7.91 -23.87
N VAL A 15 -8.92 7.96 -25.18
CA VAL A 15 -7.87 7.15 -25.81
C VAL A 15 -6.49 7.53 -25.26
N ARG A 16 -6.20 8.83 -25.13
CA ARG A 16 -4.94 9.32 -24.54
C ARG A 16 -4.81 8.92 -23.08
N LEU A 17 -5.89 9.00 -22.31
CA LEU A 17 -5.90 8.60 -20.90
C LEU A 17 -5.61 7.11 -20.74
N ALA A 18 -6.18 6.27 -21.61
CA ALA A 18 -5.91 4.83 -21.62
C ALA A 18 -4.44 4.53 -21.93
N ASP A 19 -3.84 5.21 -22.92
CA ASP A 19 -2.41 5.03 -23.26
C ASP A 19 -1.49 5.44 -22.10
N VAL A 20 -1.73 6.61 -21.50
CA VAL A 20 -0.93 7.07 -20.35
C VAL A 20 -1.07 6.14 -19.15
N SER A 21 -2.29 5.66 -18.87
CA SER A 21 -2.55 4.73 -17.77
C SER A 21 -1.83 3.39 -17.98
N ALA A 22 -1.83 2.88 -19.20
CA ALA A 22 -1.12 1.65 -19.55
C ALA A 22 0.41 1.80 -19.35
N ARG A 23 0.98 2.94 -19.78
CA ARG A 23 2.40 3.25 -19.60
C ARG A 23 2.78 3.38 -18.13
N LEU A 24 1.94 4.04 -17.33
CA LEU A 24 2.16 4.19 -15.89
C LEU A 24 2.15 2.83 -15.19
N ARG A 25 1.19 1.96 -15.53
CA ARG A 25 1.12 0.60 -15.00
C ARG A 25 2.35 -0.23 -15.37
N ALA A 26 2.79 -0.15 -16.62
CA ALA A 26 3.99 -0.85 -17.08
C ALA A 26 5.26 -0.32 -16.37
N ALA A 27 5.37 0.99 -16.17
CA ALA A 27 6.48 1.59 -15.42
C ALA A 27 6.46 1.14 -13.95
N SER A 28 5.29 1.16 -13.31
CA SER A 28 5.10 0.67 -11.94
C SER A 28 5.51 -0.80 -11.81
N GLN A 29 5.11 -1.66 -12.75
CA GLN A 29 5.51 -3.07 -12.77
C GLN A 29 7.02 -3.28 -12.93
N LYS A 30 7.70 -2.43 -13.71
CA LYS A 30 9.17 -2.49 -13.85
C LYS A 30 9.92 -2.00 -12.62
N LEU A 31 9.32 -1.10 -11.85
CA LEU A 31 9.87 -0.58 -10.60
C LEU A 31 9.55 -1.46 -9.39
N GLN A 32 8.64 -2.44 -9.52
CA GLN A 32 8.39 -3.40 -8.45
C GLN A 32 9.66 -4.24 -8.21
N PRO A 33 10.25 -4.19 -7.00
CA PRO A 33 11.43 -4.98 -6.69
C PRO A 33 11.09 -6.47 -6.78
N THR A 34 11.84 -7.22 -7.60
CA THR A 34 11.74 -8.68 -7.65
C THR A 34 12.11 -9.24 -6.27
N GLY A 35 11.10 -9.59 -5.47
CA GLY A 35 11.28 -10.13 -4.11
C GLY A 35 10.51 -9.38 -3.01
N ALA A 36 9.97 -8.20 -3.29
CA ALA A 36 9.01 -7.58 -2.38
C ALA A 36 7.63 -8.18 -2.69
N ALA A 37 7.06 -8.93 -1.74
CA ALA A 37 5.66 -9.32 -1.79
C ALA A 37 4.83 -8.09 -2.16
N ALA A 38 3.98 -8.23 -3.17
CA ALA A 38 3.15 -7.17 -3.73
C ALA A 38 2.21 -6.62 -2.65
N LEU A 39 2.73 -5.76 -1.78
CA LEU A 39 1.90 -4.89 -0.95
C LEU A 39 1.20 -3.96 -1.94
N PRO A 40 -0.15 -3.89 -1.91
CA PRO A 40 -0.89 -2.95 -2.74
C PRO A 40 -0.26 -1.57 -2.61
N LEU A 41 0.14 -0.98 -3.73
CA LEU A 41 0.58 0.40 -3.74
C LEU A 41 -0.61 1.24 -3.23
N PRO A 42 -0.41 2.10 -2.22
CA PRO A 42 -1.49 2.90 -1.67
C PRO A 42 -2.11 3.74 -2.79
N VAL A 43 -3.44 3.69 -2.91
CA VAL A 43 -4.17 4.57 -3.81
C VAL A 43 -3.89 6.02 -3.37
N ALA A 44 -3.66 6.95 -4.30
CA ALA A 44 -3.30 8.32 -3.96
C ALA A 44 -4.24 8.92 -2.89
N GLY A 45 -3.71 9.22 -1.70
CA GLY A 45 -4.45 9.71 -0.53
C GLY A 45 -4.72 8.66 0.57
N GLU A 46 -4.39 7.39 0.34
CA GLU A 46 -4.53 6.31 1.31
C GLU A 46 -3.41 6.34 2.35
N ARG A 47 -3.79 6.45 3.63
CA ARG A 47 -2.84 6.32 4.75
C ARG A 47 -2.65 4.84 5.06
N ILE A 48 -1.45 4.35 4.83
CA ILE A 48 -1.01 3.04 5.34
C ILE A 48 -0.77 3.20 6.84
N GLN A 49 -1.41 2.35 7.64
CA GLN A 49 -1.15 2.26 9.07
C GLN A 49 -0.27 1.03 9.33
N ALA A 50 0.86 1.25 10.01
CA ALA A 50 1.72 0.18 10.47
C ALA A 50 1.39 -0.13 11.93
N GLU A 51 0.99 -1.38 12.20
CA GLU A 51 0.87 -1.92 13.54
C GLU A 51 2.16 -2.69 13.85
N VAL A 52 2.90 -2.24 14.86
CA VAL A 52 4.14 -2.87 15.29
C VAL A 52 3.88 -3.66 16.56
N THR A 53 4.34 -4.91 16.60
CA THR A 53 4.27 -5.79 17.76
C THR A 53 5.64 -6.38 18.03
N ILE A 54 6.14 -6.23 19.25
CA ILE A 54 7.38 -6.88 19.69
C ILE A 54 7.00 -8.22 20.32
N VAL A 55 7.66 -9.28 19.87
CA VAL A 55 7.54 -10.63 20.41
C VAL A 55 8.84 -10.96 21.14
N ARG A 56 8.77 -11.06 22.46
CA ARG A 56 9.92 -11.26 23.35
C ARG A 56 9.71 -12.49 24.24
N LYS A 57 10.76 -13.27 24.44
CA LYS A 57 10.77 -14.35 25.44
C LYS A 57 11.12 -13.76 26.82
N VAL A 58 10.19 -13.82 27.77
CA VAL A 58 10.35 -13.34 29.16
C VAL A 58 10.04 -14.51 30.09
N ASP A 59 10.96 -14.86 30.99
CA ASP A 59 10.80 -15.96 31.96
C ASP A 59 10.36 -17.29 31.30
N GLU A 60 11.01 -17.63 30.19
CA GLU A 60 10.71 -18.78 29.34
C GLU A 60 9.41 -18.73 28.51
N GLU A 61 8.58 -17.71 28.68
CA GLU A 61 7.32 -17.53 27.95
C GLU A 61 7.43 -16.50 26.83
N TRP A 62 6.80 -16.76 25.69
CA TRP A 62 6.69 -15.78 24.61
C TRP A 62 5.58 -14.77 24.90
N ARG A 63 5.93 -13.49 24.92
CA ARG A 63 5.00 -12.38 25.11
C ARG A 63 4.96 -11.49 23.87
N LYS A 64 3.74 -11.13 23.47
CA LYS A 64 3.48 -10.15 22.41
C LYS A 64 3.10 -8.83 23.05
N GLN A 65 3.82 -7.75 22.73
CA GLN A 65 3.50 -6.41 23.19
C GLN A 65 3.27 -5.49 21.98
N PRO A 66 2.16 -4.73 21.92
CA PRO A 66 2.00 -3.68 20.93
C PRO A 66 3.05 -2.60 21.19
N ALA A 67 3.69 -2.13 20.13
CA ALA A 67 4.79 -1.17 20.19
C ALA A 67 4.52 0.01 19.26
N GLN A 68 5.00 1.18 19.67
CA GLN A 68 5.12 2.36 18.81
C GLN A 68 6.50 2.40 18.16
N GLU A 69 6.67 3.25 17.15
CA GLU A 69 7.95 3.43 16.44
C GLU A 69 9.13 3.72 17.39
N ASP A 70 8.88 4.52 18.44
CA ASP A 70 9.91 4.93 19.40
C ASP A 70 10.12 3.93 20.56
N THR A 71 9.55 2.73 20.47
CA THR A 71 9.66 1.74 21.55
C THR A 71 11.05 1.11 21.58
N GLU A 72 11.70 1.15 22.73
CA GLU A 72 13.03 0.55 22.92
C GLU A 72 13.01 -0.97 22.75
N VAL A 73 13.93 -1.48 21.93
CA VAL A 73 14.07 -2.91 21.61
C VAL A 73 15.25 -3.51 22.36
N MET A 74 15.15 -4.81 22.66
CA MET A 74 16.23 -5.56 23.32
C MET A 74 16.76 -6.68 22.43
N PRO A 75 18.02 -7.12 22.62
CA PRO A 75 18.56 -8.25 21.89
C PRO A 75 17.69 -9.51 22.06
N GLY A 76 17.37 -10.18 20.96
CA GLY A 76 16.50 -11.35 20.94
C GLY A 76 15.02 -11.03 20.70
N ASP A 77 14.66 -9.76 20.57
CA ASP A 77 13.32 -9.37 20.14
C ASP A 77 13.05 -9.78 18.69
N THR A 78 11.84 -10.29 18.47
CA THR A 78 11.27 -10.42 17.13
C THR A 78 10.28 -9.30 16.92
N ILE A 79 10.43 -8.54 15.84
CA ILE A 79 9.53 -7.43 15.51
C ILE A 79 8.58 -7.89 14.41
N GLU A 80 7.29 -7.97 14.73
CA GLU A 80 6.22 -8.23 13.78
C GLU A 80 5.63 -6.87 13.33
N VAL A 81 5.63 -6.60 12.02
CA VAL A 81 5.01 -5.39 11.44
C VAL A 81 3.89 -5.80 10.52
N ARG A 82 2.69 -5.28 10.77
CA ARG A 82 1.52 -5.46 9.90
C ARG A 82 1.15 -4.13 9.27
N PHE A 83 1.13 -4.09 7.96
CA PHE A 83 0.62 -2.94 7.21
C PHE A 83 -0.84 -3.19 6.89
N SER A 84 -1.71 -2.28 7.33
CA SER A 84 -3.11 -2.27 6.93
C SER A 84 -3.42 -0.98 6.18
N SER A 85 -4.32 -1.10 5.21
CA SER A 85 -4.86 0.04 4.49
C SER A 85 -6.14 0.52 5.20
N ALA A 86 -6.34 1.83 5.29
CA ALA A 86 -7.57 2.37 5.87
C ALA A 86 -8.85 1.91 5.12
N LEU A 87 -8.72 1.59 3.83
CA LEU A 87 -9.80 1.05 3.00
C LEU A 87 -10.11 -0.42 3.36
N GLU A 88 -9.09 -1.23 3.62
CA GLU A 88 -9.22 -2.63 4.05
C GLU A 88 -9.89 -2.74 5.43
N ASN A 89 -9.49 -1.87 6.37
CA ASN A 89 -10.11 -1.82 7.70
C ASN A 89 -11.57 -1.33 7.68
N ALA A 90 -11.93 -0.47 6.72
CA ALA A 90 -13.32 0.00 6.54
C ALA A 90 -14.24 -1.05 5.89
N ALA A 91 -13.68 -1.97 5.09
CA ALA A 91 -14.44 -3.06 4.48
C ALA A 91 -14.69 -4.25 5.42
N THR A 92 -13.97 -4.32 6.55
CA THR A 92 -13.99 -5.45 7.48
C THR A 92 -14.79 -5.16 8.77
N ARG A 93 -15.49 -4.02 8.83
CA ARG A 93 -16.31 -3.59 9.98
C ARG A 93 -17.78 -3.48 9.57
#